data_AF-A0A445BP26-F1
#
_entry.id   AF-A0A445BP26-F1
#
_cell.length_a   1.000
_cell.length_b   1.000
_cell.length_c   1.000
_cell.angle_alpha   90.00
_cell.angle_beta   90.00
_cell.angle_gamma   90.00
#
_symmetry.space_group_name_H-M   'P 1'
#
loop_
_entity.id
_entity.type
_entity.pdbx_description
1 polymer ?
#
loop_
_entity_poly.entity_id
_entity_poly.type
_entity_poly.pdbx_seq_one_letter_code
_entity_poly.pdbx_strand_id
1 'polypeptide(L)'
;MISEAKRMQMRSVEENIGRIVMAAGGGCNGDLKDLLGESTVMNLMKDSKVGLQIRALRKVWDMVSSDSDRACYGLKSVESAQEMGVIETLLISDELYPNDEVATRKRYGCLVKAVKDSGGDALVYSSMHVLAE
;
A
#
# COMPACT_ATOMS: atom_id res chain seq x y z
N MET A 1 22.23 15.15 17.02
CA MET A 1 21.98 13.69 17.04
C MET A 1 23.27 12.88 16.93
N ILE A 2 24.01 13.00 15.81
CA ILE A 2 25.23 12.19 15.55
C ILE A 2 26.36 12.52 16.52
N SER A 3 26.58 13.80 16.80
CA SER A 3 27.55 14.29 17.78
C SER A 3 27.28 13.77 19.20
N GLU A 4 26.01 13.73 19.61
CA GLU A 4 25.58 13.20 20.90
C GLU A 4 25.66 11.68 20.98
N ALA A 5 25.36 10.96 19.89
CA ALA A 5 25.51 9.51 19.81
C ALA A 5 26.97 9.08 19.99
N LYS A 6 27.92 9.83 19.40
CA LYS A 6 29.37 9.65 19.63
C LYS A 6 29.76 9.87 21.08
N ARG A 7 29.23 10.95 21.69
CA ARG A 7 29.49 11.30 23.09
C ARG A 7 28.99 10.20 24.05
N MET A 8 27.87 9.57 23.72
CA MET A 8 27.26 8.50 24.51
C MET A 8 27.74 7.08 24.12
N GLN A 9 28.71 6.96 23.20
CA GLN A 9 29.23 5.67 22.69
C GLN A 9 28.14 4.70 22.17
N MET A 10 27.10 5.25 21.54
CA MET A 10 25.97 4.46 21.00
C MET A 10 26.33 3.87 19.62
N ARG A 11 27.14 2.80 19.62
CA ARG A 11 27.59 2.10 18.39
C ARG A 11 26.46 1.71 17.45
N SER A 12 25.32 1.28 17.98
CA SER A 12 24.14 0.88 17.18
C SER A 12 23.61 1.99 16.27
N VAL A 13 23.71 3.26 16.70
CA VAL A 13 23.24 4.42 15.92
C VAL A 13 24.25 4.78 14.83
N GLU A 14 25.55 4.69 15.14
CA GLU A 14 26.63 4.97 14.19
C GLU A 14 26.65 3.95 13.04
N GLU A 15 26.49 2.66 13.37
CA GLU A 15 26.47 1.57 12.37
C GLU A 15 25.23 1.61 11.48
N ASN A 16 24.10 2.14 11.97
CA ASN A 16 22.83 2.17 11.24
C ASN A 16 22.45 3.56 10.73
N ILE A 17 23.39 4.50 10.68
CA ILE A 17 23.11 5.90 10.34
C ILE A 17 22.44 6.06 8.96
N GLY A 18 22.80 5.21 7.99
CA GLY A 18 22.20 5.19 6.66
C GLY A 18 20.74 4.72 6.62
N ARG A 19 20.22 4.14 7.71
CA ARG A 19 18.82 3.74 7.86
C ARG A 19 17.96 4.79 8.55
N ILE A 20 18.58 5.81 9.14
CA ILE A 20 17.89 6.88 9.85
C ILE A 20 17.64 8.01 8.86
N VAL A 21 16.38 8.26 8.55
CA VAL A 21 15.98 9.36 7.68
C VAL A 21 15.23 10.38 8.51
N MET A 22 15.65 11.64 8.37
CA MET A 22 14.91 12.76 8.91
C MET A 22 13.85 13.15 7.88
N ALA A 23 12.59 12.91 8.21
CA ALA A 23 11.43 13.33 7.43
C ALA A 23 10.66 14.36 8.27
N ALA A 24 10.28 15.49 7.65
CA ALA A 24 9.56 16.56 8.32
C ALA A 24 8.19 16.71 7.64
N GLY A 25 7.13 16.28 8.33
CA GLY A 25 5.76 16.46 7.87
C GLY A 25 5.34 17.92 8.01
N GLY A 26 4.76 18.50 6.97
CA GLY A 26 4.39 19.92 6.94
C GLY A 26 3.25 20.34 7.89
N GLY A 27 2.60 19.39 8.58
CA GLY A 27 1.47 19.63 9.49
C GLY A 27 1.81 19.43 10.97
N CYS A 28 1.11 20.17 11.86
CA CYS A 28 1.28 20.12 13.32
C CYS A 28 1.03 18.75 13.98
N ASN A 29 0.44 17.78 13.28
CA ASN A 29 0.03 16.50 13.88
C ASN A 29 0.99 15.34 13.61
N GLY A 30 2.00 15.51 12.74
CA GLY A 30 3.01 14.47 12.51
C GLY A 30 2.41 13.14 12.03
N ASP A 31 1.32 13.18 11.27
CA ASP A 31 0.64 11.98 10.81
C ASP A 31 1.57 11.15 9.92
N LEU A 32 1.69 9.85 10.24
CA LEU A 32 2.55 8.93 9.51
C LEU A 32 2.15 8.85 8.03
N LYS A 33 0.88 9.09 7.72
CA LYS A 33 0.31 9.15 6.37
C LYS A 33 1.01 10.21 5.50
N ASP A 34 1.22 11.40 6.04
CA ASP A 34 1.85 12.52 5.34
C ASP A 34 3.36 12.27 5.14
N LEU A 35 4.01 11.72 6.17
CA LEU A 35 5.44 11.37 6.12
C LEU A 35 5.73 10.23 5.13
N LEU A 36 4.87 9.20 5.09
CA LEU A 36 4.96 8.12 4.10
C LEU A 36 4.64 8.61 2.67
N GLY A 37 3.99 9.76 2.54
CA GLY A 37 3.74 10.43 1.27
C GLY A 37 4.93 11.22 0.74
N GLU A 38 5.94 11.52 1.57
CA GLU A 38 7.11 12.31 1.21
C GLU A 38 7.99 11.57 0.17
N SER A 39 8.47 12.30 -0.83
CA SER A 39 9.26 11.72 -1.92
C SER A 39 10.55 11.06 -1.42
N THR A 40 11.19 11.60 -0.39
CA THR A 40 12.40 11.03 0.23
C THR A 40 12.13 9.65 0.82
N VAL A 41 11.04 9.50 1.57
CA VAL A 41 10.65 8.24 2.23
C VAL A 41 10.17 7.23 1.18
N MET A 42 9.36 7.67 0.21
CA MET A 42 8.90 6.83 -0.89
C MET A 42 10.04 6.29 -1.76
N ASN A 43 11.06 7.09 -2.03
CA ASN A 43 12.22 6.65 -2.80
C ASN A 43 13.05 5.61 -2.06
N LEU A 44 13.16 5.72 -0.73
CA LEU A 44 13.81 4.70 0.10
C LEU A 44 13.03 3.38 0.10
N MET A 45 11.70 3.45 0.09
CA MET A 45 10.81 2.28 0.13
C MET A 45 10.42 1.75 -1.25
N LYS A 46 10.98 2.29 -2.34
CA LYS A 46 10.53 2.00 -3.71
C LYS A 46 10.50 0.50 -4.07
N ASP A 47 11.47 -0.25 -3.57
CA ASP A 47 11.65 -1.68 -3.83
C ASP A 47 11.04 -2.57 -2.72
N SER A 48 10.48 -1.95 -1.68
CA SER A 48 9.80 -2.66 -0.60
C SER A 48 8.36 -3.00 -1.01
N LYS A 49 7.88 -4.18 -0.58
CA LYS A 49 6.47 -4.58 -0.71
C LYS A 49 5.53 -3.50 -0.18
N VAL A 50 5.92 -2.84 0.93
CA VAL A 50 5.14 -1.75 1.52
C VAL A 50 5.10 -0.55 0.58
N GLY A 51 6.22 -0.12 0.01
CA GLY A 51 6.24 1.01 -0.92
C GLY A 51 5.40 0.78 -2.18
N LEU A 52 5.37 -0.46 -2.70
CA LEU A 52 4.49 -0.84 -3.80
C LEU A 52 3.01 -0.72 -3.43
N GLN A 53 2.62 -1.22 -2.24
CA GLN A 53 1.25 -1.13 -1.74
C GLN A 53 0.81 0.32 -1.54
N ILE A 54 1.65 1.16 -0.91
CA ILE A 54 1.34 2.58 -0.68
C ILE A 54 1.16 3.32 -2.02
N ARG A 55 2.03 3.06 -3.00
CA ARG A 55 1.92 3.67 -4.33
C ARG A 55 0.64 3.26 -5.05
N ALA A 56 0.31 1.96 -5.03
CA ALA A 56 -0.90 1.46 -5.65
C ALA A 56 -2.15 2.06 -4.99
N LEU A 57 -2.17 2.15 -3.66
CA LEU A 57 -3.26 2.76 -2.92
C LEU A 57 -3.44 4.25 -3.27
N ARG A 58 -2.34 5.03 -3.32
CA ARG A 58 -2.39 6.43 -3.77
C ARG A 58 -2.92 6.55 -5.20
N LYS A 59 -2.44 5.69 -6.12
CA LYS A 59 -2.92 5.69 -7.51
C LYS A 59 -4.44 5.49 -7.58
N VAL A 60 -4.99 4.57 -6.79
CA VAL A 60 -6.44 4.34 -6.74
C VAL A 60 -7.17 5.50 -6.08
N TRP A 61 -6.65 6.07 -5.00
CA TRP A 61 -7.27 7.24 -4.36
C TRP A 61 -7.30 8.47 -5.27
N ASP A 62 -6.19 8.73 -5.97
CA ASP A 62 -6.08 9.79 -6.97
C ASP A 62 -7.07 9.52 -8.12
N MET A 63 -7.22 8.27 -8.55
CA MET A 63 -8.18 7.88 -9.60
C MET A 63 -9.62 8.08 -9.14
N VAL A 64 -9.99 7.67 -7.92
CA VAL A 64 -11.33 7.91 -7.35
C VAL A 64 -11.63 9.41 -7.29
N SER A 65 -10.63 10.23 -6.93
CA SER A 65 -10.80 11.68 -6.78
C SER A 65 -10.86 12.43 -8.12
N SER A 66 -10.10 11.98 -9.12
CA SER A 66 -9.96 12.67 -10.41
C SER A 66 -10.83 12.11 -11.53
N ASP A 67 -11.13 10.81 -11.50
CA ASP A 67 -11.80 10.06 -12.57
C ASP A 67 -12.56 8.86 -11.97
N SER A 68 -13.63 9.17 -11.24
CA SER A 68 -14.43 8.18 -10.51
C SER A 68 -15.06 7.12 -11.42
N ASP A 69 -15.23 7.39 -12.71
CA ASP A 69 -15.81 6.43 -13.67
C ASP A 69 -14.83 5.27 -13.97
N ARG A 70 -13.54 5.46 -13.75
CA ARG A 70 -12.50 4.44 -13.95
C ARG A 70 -12.21 3.61 -12.70
N ALA A 71 -12.63 4.05 -11.53
CA ALA A 71 -12.41 3.34 -10.28
C ALA A 71 -13.62 2.48 -9.92
N CYS A 72 -13.44 1.15 -9.90
CA CYS A 72 -14.48 0.22 -9.47
C CYS A 72 -14.25 -0.22 -8.03
N TYR A 73 -15.28 -0.12 -7.19
CA TYR A 73 -15.29 -0.65 -5.84
C TYR A 73 -16.58 -1.43 -5.58
N GLY A 74 -16.50 -2.38 -4.63
CA GLY A 74 -17.59 -3.32 -4.34
C GLY A 74 -17.56 -4.56 -5.24
N LEU A 75 -17.89 -5.71 -4.64
CA LEU A 75 -17.69 -7.03 -5.26
C LEU A 75 -18.35 -7.16 -6.64
N LYS A 76 -19.62 -6.74 -6.78
CA LYS A 76 -20.37 -6.87 -8.04
C LYS A 76 -19.75 -6.06 -9.19
N SER A 77 -19.35 -4.82 -8.92
CA SER A 77 -18.75 -3.94 -9.92
C SER A 77 -17.38 -4.47 -10.35
N VAL A 78 -16.60 -5.00 -9.40
CA VAL A 78 -15.28 -5.59 -9.68
C VAL A 78 -15.42 -6.90 -10.45
N GLU A 79 -16.38 -7.77 -10.12
CA GLU A 79 -16.65 -9.00 -10.88
C GLU A 79 -17.04 -8.68 -12.34
N SER A 80 -17.91 -7.69 -12.56
CA SER A 80 -18.29 -7.27 -13.91
C SER A 80 -17.13 -6.65 -14.70
N ALA A 81 -16.30 -5.83 -14.05
CA ALA A 81 -15.09 -5.28 -14.67
C ALA A 81 -14.09 -6.39 -15.03
N GLN A 82 -14.01 -7.44 -14.22
CA GLN A 82 -13.17 -8.59 -14.50
C GLN A 82 -13.69 -9.44 -15.65
N GLU A 83 -15.00 -9.63 -15.77
CA GLU A 83 -15.61 -10.30 -16.92
C GLU A 83 -15.30 -9.58 -18.24
N MET A 84 -15.20 -8.25 -18.20
CA MET A 84 -14.76 -7.43 -19.34
C MET A 84 -13.23 -7.44 -19.55
N GLY A 85 -12.46 -7.95 -18.59
CA GLY A 85 -11.00 -8.01 -18.66
C GLY A 85 -10.32 -6.63 -18.63
N VAL A 86 -10.96 -5.61 -18.05
CA VAL A 86 -10.47 -4.22 -18.05
C VAL A 86 -9.74 -3.82 -16.76
N ILE A 87 -9.54 -4.77 -15.84
CA ILE A 87 -8.85 -4.51 -14.57
C ILE A 87 -7.34 -4.47 -14.77
N GLU A 88 -6.76 -3.28 -14.67
CA GLU A 88 -5.30 -3.10 -14.67
C GLU A 88 -4.69 -3.46 -13.30
N THR A 89 -5.31 -3.02 -12.21
CA THR A 89 -4.78 -3.22 -10.85
C THR A 89 -5.93 -3.51 -9.88
N LEU A 90 -5.94 -4.71 -9.30
CA LEU A 90 -6.83 -5.11 -8.21
C LEU A 90 -6.12 -4.91 -6.86
N LEU A 91 -6.73 -4.11 -5.98
CA LEU A 91 -6.34 -4.01 -4.57
C LEU A 91 -7.32 -4.82 -3.73
N ILE A 92 -6.80 -5.72 -2.90
CA ILE A 92 -7.58 -6.55 -1.98
C ILE A 92 -6.98 -6.51 -0.58
N SER A 93 -7.84 -6.38 0.44
CA SER A 93 -7.42 -6.42 1.84
C SER A 93 -7.07 -7.86 2.25
N ASP A 94 -6.05 -8.00 3.10
CA ASP A 94 -5.65 -9.26 3.72
C ASP A 94 -6.72 -9.86 4.65
N GLU A 95 -7.64 -9.06 5.20
CA GLU A 95 -8.76 -9.53 6.03
C GLU A 95 -9.78 -10.36 5.24
N LEU A 96 -9.85 -10.16 3.93
CA LEU A 96 -10.77 -10.90 3.05
C LEU A 96 -10.31 -12.35 2.79
N TYR A 97 -9.05 -12.68 3.08
CA TYR A 97 -8.48 -14.03 2.94
C TYR A 97 -8.82 -14.99 4.10
N PRO A 98 -8.66 -14.62 5.38
CA PRO A 98 -8.93 -15.49 6.52
C PRO A 98 -10.40 -15.53 6.94
N ASN A 99 -11.35 -15.07 6.12
CA ASN A 99 -12.77 -15.27 6.41
C ASN A 99 -13.06 -16.77 6.67
N ASP A 100 -13.79 -17.07 7.75
CA ASP A 100 -14.17 -18.42 8.17
C ASP A 100 -15.05 -19.13 7.10
N GLU A 101 -15.67 -18.34 6.23
CA GLU A 101 -16.52 -18.83 5.16
C GLU A 101 -15.71 -19.24 3.92
N VAL A 102 -15.62 -20.55 3.70
CA VAL A 102 -14.92 -21.18 2.57
C VAL A 102 -15.41 -20.65 1.21
N ALA A 103 -16.70 -20.33 1.08
CA ALA A 103 -17.28 -19.81 -0.15
C ALA A 103 -16.72 -18.43 -0.52
N THR A 104 -16.62 -17.54 0.46
CA THR A 104 -16.12 -16.18 0.31
C THR A 104 -14.63 -16.18 -0.03
N ARG A 105 -13.83 -17.01 0.66
CA ARG A 105 -12.40 -17.21 0.34
C ARG A 105 -12.19 -17.72 -1.08
N LYS A 106 -12.98 -18.71 -1.53
CA LYS A 106 -12.90 -19.23 -2.90
C LYS A 106 -13.23 -18.16 -3.93
N ARG A 107 -14.26 -17.34 -3.69
CA ARG A 107 -14.64 -16.23 -4.57
C ARG A 107 -13.50 -15.26 -4.80
N TYR A 108 -12.92 -14.70 -3.74
CA TYR A 108 -11.80 -13.76 -3.85
C TYR A 108 -10.54 -14.43 -4.43
N GLY A 109 -10.27 -15.69 -4.08
CA GLY A 109 -9.19 -16.45 -4.68
C GLY A 109 -9.34 -16.64 -6.20
N CYS A 110 -10.55 -16.97 -6.66
CA CYS A 110 -10.88 -17.05 -8.09
C CYS A 110 -10.76 -15.69 -8.78
N LEU A 111 -11.23 -14.61 -8.15
CA LEU A 111 -11.14 -13.26 -8.70
C LEU A 111 -9.68 -12.82 -8.89
N VAL A 112 -8.84 -12.99 -7.86
CA VAL A 112 -7.41 -12.67 -7.93
C VAL A 112 -6.70 -13.49 -9.00
N LYS A 113 -7.07 -14.77 -9.14
CA LYS A 113 -6.54 -15.61 -10.20
C LYS A 113 -6.98 -15.12 -11.58
N ALA A 114 -8.26 -14.81 -11.75
CA ALA A 114 -8.80 -14.33 -13.02
C ALA A 114 -8.12 -13.02 -13.46
N VAL A 115 -7.94 -12.05 -12.56
CA VAL A 115 -7.26 -10.78 -12.87
C VAL A 115 -5.84 -11.03 -13.39
N LYS A 116 -5.09 -11.91 -12.72
CA LYS A 116 -3.74 -12.29 -13.16
C LYS A 116 -3.75 -13.01 -14.51
N ASP A 117 -4.72 -13.89 -14.74
CA ASP A 117 -4.87 -14.62 -16.01
C ASP A 117 -5.26 -13.66 -17.16
N SER A 118 -5.96 -12.56 -16.86
CA SER A 118 -6.26 -11.47 -17.81
C SER A 118 -5.10 -10.49 -18.04
N GLY A 119 -3.99 -10.63 -17.32
CA GLY A 119 -2.81 -9.76 -17.43
C GLY A 119 -2.82 -8.53 -16.52
N GLY A 120 -3.79 -8.41 -15.62
CA GLY A 120 -3.83 -7.38 -14.58
C GLY A 120 -2.96 -7.75 -13.37
N ASP A 121 -2.57 -6.75 -12.59
CA ASP A 121 -1.85 -6.97 -11.33
C ASP A 121 -2.82 -7.07 -10.15
N ALA A 122 -2.50 -7.93 -9.18
CA ALA A 122 -3.32 -8.13 -7.99
C ALA A 122 -2.46 -8.01 -6.73
N LEU A 123 -2.72 -6.94 -5.98
CA LEU A 123 -1.97 -6.53 -4.81
C LEU A 123 -2.81 -6.74 -3.55
N VAL A 124 -2.30 -7.59 -2.66
CA VAL A 124 -2.87 -7.75 -1.32
C VAL A 124 -2.25 -6.70 -0.41
N TYR A 125 -3.05 -5.80 0.17
CA TYR A 125 -2.60 -4.82 1.16
C TYR A 125 -3.03 -5.24 2.56
N SER A 126 -2.23 -4.86 3.56
CA SER A 126 -2.60 -5.12 4.96
C SER A 126 -3.56 -4.08 5.49
N SER A 127 -4.63 -4.53 6.12
CA SER A 127 -5.65 -3.67 6.74
C SER A 127 -5.12 -2.92 7.96
N MET A 128 -4.02 -3.41 8.54
CA MET A 128 -3.29 -2.73 9.62
C MET A 128 -2.39 -1.58 9.12
N HIS A 129 -2.34 -1.30 7.81
CA HIS A 129 -1.58 -0.15 7.33
C HIS A 129 -2.23 1.15 7.78
N VAL A 130 -1.41 2.08 8.26
CA VAL A 130 -1.81 3.43 8.69
C VAL A 130 -2.42 4.28 7.56
N LEU A 131 -2.39 3.78 6.32
CA LEU A 131 -3.01 4.38 5.14
C LEU A 131 -4.39 3.79 4.79
N ALA A 132 -4.79 2.68 5.43
CA ALA A 132 -6.07 2.04 5.21
C ALA A 132 -7.23 2.75 5.94
N GLU A 133 -6.91 3.69 6.85
CA GLU A 133 -7.83 4.63 7.50
C GLU A 133 -7.82 6.04 6.87
#